data_AF-X0SG78-F1
#
_entry.id   AF-X0SG78-F1
#
_cell.length_a   1.000
_cell.length_b   1.000
_cell.length_c   1.000
_cell.angle_alpha   90.00
_cell.angle_beta   90.00
_cell.angle_gamma   90.00
#
_symmetry.space_group_name_H-M   'P 1'
#
loop_
_entity.id
_entity.type
_entity.pdbx_description
1 polymer ?
#
loop_
_entity_poly.entity_id
_entity_poly.type
_entity_poly.pdbx_seq_one_letter_code
_entity_poly.pdbx_strand_id
1 'polypeptide(L)' 'MQRPRAPNRVAPPSISAIIPAFNEEKTVGEIVSITLRYVDEVIVIDDGSTDDTGVKAAEAGA' A
#
# COMPACT_ATOMS: atom_id res chain seq x y z
N MET A 1 -36.04 -19.88 -26.20
CA MET A 1 -35.91 -19.04 -24.99
C MET A 1 -34.43 -18.84 -24.72
N GLN A 2 -33.90 -17.61 -24.83
CA GLN A 2 -32.50 -17.33 -24.50
C GLN A 2 -32.37 -17.21 -22.97
N ARG A 3 -31.37 -17.89 -22.40
CA ARG A 3 -31.05 -17.78 -20.96
C ARG A 3 -30.62 -16.32 -20.66
N PRO A 4 -31.04 -15.71 -19.54
CA PRO A 4 -30.56 -14.39 -19.17
C PRO A 4 -29.03 -14.42 -18.98
N ARG A 5 -28.31 -13.45 -19.55
CA ARG A 5 -26.87 -13.26 -19.28
C ARG A 5 -26.69 -13.02 -17.79
N ALA A 6 -25.76 -13.74 -17.17
CA ALA A 6 -25.35 -13.48 -15.79
C ALA A 6 -24.89 -12.01 -15.65
N PRO A 7 -25.16 -11.35 -14.52
CA PRO A 7 -24.71 -9.97 -14.30
C PRO A 7 -23.20 -9.89 -14.49
N ASN A 8 -22.74 -8.85 -15.19
CA ASN A 8 -21.33 -8.60 -15.41
C ASN A 8 -20.68 -8.33 -14.05
N ARG A 9 -19.99 -9.33 -13.48
CA ARG A 9 -19.26 -9.16 -12.22
C ARG A 9 -18.05 -8.27 -12.48
N VAL A 10 -18.14 -7.01 -12.06
CA VAL A 10 -16.97 -6.14 -11.98
C VAL A 10 -16.02 -6.77 -10.95
N ALA A 11 -14.74 -6.88 -11.29
CA ALA A 11 -13.72 -7.31 -10.33
C ALA A 11 -13.76 -6.40 -9.08
N PRO A 12 -13.40 -6.90 -7.89
CA PRO A 12 -13.23 -6.02 -6.74
C PRO A 12 -12.21 -4.92 -7.08
N PRO A 13 -12.41 -3.69 -6.57
CA PRO A 13 -11.46 -2.60 -6.80
C PRO A 13 -10.11 -2.92 -6.16
N SER A 14 -9.03 -2.56 -6.83
CA SER A 14 -7.70 -2.53 -6.21
C SER A 14 -7.57 -1.31 -5.30
N ILE A 15 -6.92 -1.48 -4.15
CA ILE A 15 -6.76 -0.46 -3.12
C ILE A 15 -5.27 -0.19 -2.91
N SER A 16 -4.87 1.07 -3.04
CA SER A 16 -3.53 1.55 -2.68
C SER A 16 -3.61 2.40 -1.41
N ALA A 17 -2.71 2.18 -0.45
CA ALA A 17 -2.53 3.05 0.71
C ALA A 17 -1.35 4.01 0.49
N ILE A 18 -1.54 5.29 0.81
CA ILE A 18 -0.50 6.31 0.73
C ILE A 18 -0.07 6.67 2.15
N ILE A 19 1.23 6.61 2.42
CA ILE A 19 1.82 6.91 3.73
C ILE A 19 2.84 8.05 3.56
N PRO A 20 2.52 9.28 3.97
CA PRO A 20 3.53 10.33 4.10
C PRO A 20 4.46 10.01 5.28
N ALA A 21 5.77 10.18 5.10
CA ALA A 21 6.78 9.89 6.11
C ALA A 21 7.89 10.96 6.12
N PHE A 22 8.37 11.31 7.32
CA PHE A 22 9.51 12.20 7.52
C PHE A 22 10.24 11.82 8.82
N ASN A 23 11.45 11.28 8.70
CA ASN A 23 12.27 10.77 9.81
C ASN A 23 11.57 9.69 10.68
N GLU A 24 11.00 8.68 10.03
CA GLU A 24 10.25 7.56 10.60
C GLU A 24 10.99 6.22 10.48
N GLU A 25 12.33 6.19 10.40
CA GLU A 25 13.14 4.97 10.21
C GLU A 25 12.81 3.84 11.22
N LYS A 26 12.32 4.21 12.41
CA LYS A 26 12.01 3.31 13.52
C LYS A 26 10.65 2.64 13.41
N THR A 27 9.74 3.19 12.62
CA THR A 27 8.31 2.81 12.61
C THR A 27 7.83 2.45 11.20
N VAL A 28 8.36 3.09 10.15
CA VAL A 28 7.85 2.99 8.78
C VAL A 28 7.80 1.55 8.27
N GLY A 29 8.81 0.72 8.58
CA GLY A 29 8.84 -0.67 8.14
C GLY A 29 7.72 -1.53 8.75
N GLU A 30 7.41 -1.32 10.04
CA GLU A 30 6.28 -2.00 10.70
C GLU A 30 4.95 -1.54 10.11
N ILE A 31 4.78 -0.23 9.90
CA ILE A 31 3.55 0.34 9.35
C ILE A 31 3.29 -0.20 7.93
N VAL A 32 4.31 -0.23 7.06
CA VAL A 32 4.21 -0.81 5.71
C VAL A 32 3.79 -2.28 5.79
N SER A 33 4.50 -3.08 6.61
CA SER A 33 4.25 -4.51 6.76
C SER A 33 2.85 -4.85 7.27
N ILE A 34 2.28 -4.01 8.15
CA ILE A 34 0.92 -4.16 8.66
C ILE A 34 -0.10 -3.70 7.61
N THR A 35 0.14 -2.56 6.96
CA THR A 35 -0.78 -1.98 5.97
C THR A 35 -0.99 -2.92 4.78
N LEU A 36 0.07 -3.55 4.28
CA LEU A 36 0.02 -4.54 3.19
C LEU A 36 -0.90 -5.74 3.48
N ARG A 37 -1.33 -5.96 4.72
CA ARG A 37 -2.32 -7.01 5.05
C ARG A 37 -3.76 -6.62 4.68
N TYR A 38 -4.00 -5.35 4.36
CA TYR A 38 -5.34 -4.78 4.15
C TYR A 38 -5.53 -4.14 2.77
N VAL A 39 -4.45 -3.91 2.03
CA VAL A 39 -4.45 -3.23 0.71
C VAL A 39 -3.58 -4.00 -0.28
N ASP A 40 -3.75 -3.73 -1.57
CA ASP A 40 -3.00 -4.39 -2.64
C ASP A 40 -1.60 -3.78 -2.83
N GLU A 41 -1.45 -2.49 -2.49
CA GLU A 41 -0.24 -1.71 -2.71
C GLU A 41 -0.07 -0.67 -1.59
N VAL A 42 1.16 -0.44 -1.15
CA VAL A 42 1.53 0.66 -0.26
C VAL A 42 2.52 1.57 -0.98
N ILE A 43 2.28 2.87 -0.94
CA ILE A 43 3.16 3.89 -1.50
C ILE A 43 3.60 4.80 -0.36
N VAL A 44 4.89 4.77 -0.03
CA VAL A 44 5.48 5.68 0.96
C VAL A 44 6.01 6.94 0.26
N ILE A 45 5.57 8.10 0.73
CA ILE A 45 6.06 9.40 0.26
C ILE A 45 7.03 9.94 1.31
N ASP A 46 8.32 9.80 1.05
CA ASP A 46 9.38 10.38 1.88
C ASP A 46 9.52 11.88 1.60
N ASP A 47 9.13 12.72 2.57
CA ASP A 47 9.14 14.19 2.47
C ASP A 47 10.49 14.80 2.87
N GLY A 48 11.58 14.22 2.35
CA GLY A 48 12.94 14.74 2.55
C GLY A 48 13.57 14.33 3.88
N SER A 49 13.36 13.09 4.32
CA SER A 49 13.99 12.54 5.52
C SER A 49 15.52 12.60 5.43
N THR A 50 16.14 12.74 6.60
CA THR A 50 17.61 12.74 6.77
C THR A 50 18.13 11.46 7.42
N ASP A 51 17.24 10.50 7.65
CA ASP A 51 17.48 9.19 8.24
C ASP A 51 17.16 8.07 7.23
N ASP A 52 17.12 6.81 7.69
CA ASP A 52 16.91 5.65 6.80
C ASP A 52 15.42 5.40 6.45
N THR A 53 14.51 6.38 6.59
CA THR A 53 13.06 6.21 6.34
C THR A 53 12.76 5.54 5.00
N GLY A 54 13.22 6.11 3.88
CA GLY A 54 12.97 5.54 2.55
C GLY A 54 13.56 4.14 2.37
N VAL A 55 14.73 3.86 2.95
CA VAL A 55 15.36 2.54 2.91
C VAL A 55 14.52 1.52 3.67
N LYS A 56 14.08 1.85 4.89
CA LYS A 56 13.27 0.99 5.75
C LYS A 56 11.88 0.72 5.16
N ALA A 57 11.29 1.70 4.48
CA ALA A 57 10.05 1.53 3.74
C ALA A 57 10.20 0.52 2.60
N ALA A 58 11.23 0.67 1.76
CA ALA A 58 11.50 -0.22 0.64
C ALA A 58 11.82 -1.65 1.10
N GLU A 59 12.61 -1.81 2.18
CA GLU A 59 12.90 -3.12 2.80
C GLU A 59 11.63 -3.84 3.28
N ALA A 60 10.59 -3.08 3.67
CA ALA A 60 9.31 -3.61 4.13
C ALA A 60 8.30 -3.89 3.00
N GLY A 61 8.63 -3.54 1.76
CA GLY A 61 7.79 -3.81 0.58
C GLY A 61 6.87 -2.69 0.14
N ALA A 62 7.17 -1.44 0.54
CA ALA A 62 6.62 -0.24 -0.12
C ALA A 62 7.34 0.05 -1.44
#